data_AF-A0A948RUL7-F1
#
_entry.id   AF-A0A948RUL7-F1
#
_cell.length_a   1.000
_cell.length_b   1.000
_cell.length_c   1.000
_cell.angle_alpha   90.00
_cell.angle_beta   90.00
_cell.angle_gamma   90.00
#
_symmetry.space_group_name_H-M   'P 1'
#
loop_
_entity.id
_entity.type
_entity.pdbx_description
1 polymer ?
#
loop_
_entity_poly.entity_id
_entity_poly.type
_entity_poly.pdbx_seq_one_letter_code
_entity_poly.pdbx_strand_id
1 'polypeptide(L)'
;MDKTKPFDISKRVVWKAYKQVKANKGAAGIDDETIAKFEEKLKDNLYKLWNRMSSGSYFPPPVKAVEIPKKNGGVRILGIPTVADRIAQMVAKRYFEPDVEPYFHKDSYGYRPKKSAIDAVSVTRRRCWRYDWLLEFDIKGLFDNISHELLMRAVRKHTDNKWVILYIERWLKAPFETEDGRAIERSSGTPQGGVVSPLLSNLFLHYVFDKWMERNRPQNPWVRYADDGVAHCRTKVEAEELLIQLQMRFRQCGLELHPDKTKIVYCKDDDRRGENPVQKFDFLGYTFRPRRSKNRYGKFFINFTPGVSRKACKAM
;
A
#
# COMPACT_ATOMS: atom_id res chain seq x y z
N MET A 1 18.41 18.56 -33.28
CA MET A 1 18.80 18.84 -31.89
C MET A 1 19.24 17.54 -31.27
N ASP A 2 20.54 17.40 -31.09
CA ASP A 2 21.21 16.17 -30.68
C ASP A 2 20.87 15.87 -29.21
N LYS A 3 20.22 14.74 -28.92
CA LYS A 3 19.86 14.35 -27.55
C LYS A 3 21.14 13.91 -26.85
N THR A 4 21.79 14.83 -26.13
CA THR A 4 23.06 14.61 -25.41
C THR A 4 22.96 13.52 -24.32
N LYS A 5 21.76 13.03 -23.98
CA LYS A 5 21.55 11.99 -22.97
C LYS A 5 20.50 10.95 -23.42
N PRO A 6 20.70 9.66 -23.06
CA PRO A 6 19.77 8.57 -23.38
C PRO A 6 18.34 8.77 -22.84
N PHE A 7 18.20 9.36 -21.65
CA PHE A 7 16.91 9.54 -20.98
C PHE A 7 16.60 11.01 -20.71
N ASP A 8 15.38 11.41 -21.04
CA ASP A 8 14.89 12.77 -20.82
C ASP A 8 14.33 12.91 -19.39
N ILE A 9 15.22 13.25 -18.46
CA ILE A 9 14.89 13.57 -17.07
C ILE A 9 15.30 15.02 -16.83
N SER A 10 14.36 15.90 -16.53
CA SER A 10 14.70 17.30 -16.26
C SER A 10 15.38 17.50 -14.89
N LYS A 11 16.36 18.41 -14.79
CA LYS A 11 16.93 18.81 -13.49
C LYS A 11 15.84 19.35 -12.53
N ARG A 12 14.81 20.01 -13.09
CA ARG A 12 13.68 20.57 -12.34
C ARG A 12 12.86 19.48 -11.63
N VAL A 13 12.67 18.30 -12.25
CA VAL A 13 11.95 17.22 -11.57
C VAL A 13 12.75 16.64 -10.40
N VAL A 14 14.08 16.53 -10.55
CA VAL A 14 14.98 16.07 -9.47
C VAL A 14 14.94 17.03 -8.28
N TRP A 15 14.99 18.34 -8.54
CA TRP A 15 14.83 19.36 -7.51
C TRP A 15 13.48 19.27 -6.78
N LYS A 16 12.38 19.15 -7.53
CA LYS A 16 11.03 19.03 -6.94
C LYS A 16 10.89 17.73 -6.13
N ALA A 17 11.50 16.63 -6.57
CA ALA A 17 11.53 15.36 -5.88
C ALA A 17 12.28 15.47 -4.55
N TYR A 18 13.46 16.11 -4.55
CA TYR A 18 14.20 16.40 -3.32
C TYR A 18 13.36 17.19 -2.31
N LYS A 19 12.66 18.25 -2.72
CA LYS A 19 11.81 19.03 -1.79
C LYS A 19 10.76 18.16 -1.10
N GLN A 20 10.18 17.19 -1.79
CA GLN A 20 9.21 16.25 -1.21
C GLN A 20 9.87 15.26 -0.26
N VAL A 21 11.04 14.72 -0.62
CA VAL A 21 11.80 13.82 0.27
C VAL A 21 12.22 14.54 1.55
N LYS A 22 12.67 15.80 1.45
CA LYS A 22 13.00 16.65 2.59
C LYS A 22 11.82 16.81 3.55
N ALA A 23 10.63 17.08 3.03
CA ALA A 23 9.43 17.28 3.83
C ALA A 23 9.05 16.04 4.67
N ASN A 24 9.43 14.84 4.21
CA ASN A 24 9.11 13.58 4.88
C ASN A 24 10.02 13.26 6.09
N LYS A 25 11.12 14.01 6.30
CA LYS A 25 12.04 13.85 7.45
C LYS A 25 12.49 12.40 7.73
N GLY A 26 12.76 11.62 6.68
CA GLY A 26 13.15 10.21 6.82
C GLY A 26 14.56 10.03 7.40
N ALA A 27 14.79 8.90 8.09
CA ALA A 27 16.09 8.50 8.64
C ALA A 27 17.16 8.29 7.55
N ALA A 28 18.43 8.22 7.94
CA ALA A 28 19.53 7.92 7.00
C ALA A 28 19.46 6.47 6.48
N GLY A 29 20.00 6.25 5.28
CA GLY A 29 20.11 4.91 4.69
C GLY A 29 21.37 4.19 5.16
N ILE A 30 21.84 3.21 4.37
CA ILE A 30 23.04 2.41 4.68
C ILE A 30 24.35 3.24 4.65
N ASP A 31 24.33 4.39 3.96
CA ASP A 31 25.45 5.33 3.89
C ASP A 31 25.52 6.30 5.08
N ASP A 32 24.59 6.16 6.03
CA ASP A 32 24.39 7.04 7.19
C ASP A 32 24.34 8.55 6.83
N GLU A 33 24.01 8.86 5.57
CA GLU A 33 23.86 10.23 5.10
C GLU A 33 22.46 10.75 5.45
N THR A 34 22.41 11.70 6.38
CA THR A 34 21.17 12.40 6.72
C THR A 34 20.79 13.42 5.64
N ILE A 35 19.54 13.87 5.64
CA ILE A 35 19.11 14.96 4.74
C ILE A 35 19.95 16.22 4.98
N ALA A 36 20.30 16.54 6.23
CA ALA A 36 21.13 17.70 6.56
C ALA A 36 22.53 17.59 5.93
N LYS A 37 23.17 16.42 6.04
CA LYS A 37 24.48 16.16 5.43
C LYS A 37 24.42 16.19 3.90
N PHE A 38 23.38 15.60 3.32
CA PHE A 38 23.14 15.66 1.86
C PHE A 38 23.01 17.12 1.36
N GLU A 39 22.50 18.03 2.19
CA GLU A 39 22.31 19.44 1.85
C GLU A 39 23.59 20.29 1.86
N GLU A 40 24.65 19.86 2.56
CA GLU A 40 25.94 20.56 2.57
C GLU A 40 26.52 20.73 1.16
N LYS A 41 26.28 19.73 0.29
CA LYS A 41 26.69 19.74 -1.14
C LYS A 41 25.49 19.56 -2.06
N LEU A 42 24.36 20.20 -1.74
CA LEU A 42 23.07 19.97 -2.40
C LEU A 42 23.14 20.06 -3.93
N LYS A 43 23.74 21.12 -4.48
CA LYS A 43 23.83 21.33 -5.94
C LYS A 43 24.57 20.19 -6.63
N ASP A 44 25.70 19.79 -6.07
CA ASP A 44 26.57 18.76 -6.63
C ASP A 44 25.93 17.37 -6.50
N ASN A 45 25.34 17.08 -5.33
CA ASN A 45 24.64 15.83 -5.07
C ASN A 45 23.45 15.64 -6.02
N LEU A 46 22.63 16.67 -6.22
CA LEU A 46 21.50 16.62 -7.16
C LEU A 46 21.98 16.54 -8.62
N TYR A 47 23.05 17.25 -8.98
CA TYR A 47 23.63 17.16 -10.32
C TYR A 47 24.18 15.76 -10.61
N LYS A 48 24.92 15.17 -9.67
CA LYS A 48 25.44 13.80 -9.76
C LYS A 48 24.31 12.79 -9.92
N LEU A 49 23.26 12.90 -9.11
CA LEU A 49 22.09 12.03 -9.20
C LEU A 49 21.40 12.17 -10.56
N TRP A 50 21.08 13.40 -10.96
CA TRP A 50 20.48 13.70 -12.27
C TRP A 50 21.33 13.14 -13.42
N ASN A 51 22.66 13.32 -13.35
CA ASN A 51 23.56 12.89 -14.40
C ASN A 51 23.50 11.37 -14.60
N ARG A 52 23.61 10.61 -13.50
CA ARG A 52 23.55 9.14 -13.50
C ARG A 52 22.18 8.60 -13.88
N MET A 53 21.10 9.26 -13.45
CA MET A 53 19.74 8.86 -13.83
C MET A 53 19.49 9.11 -15.32
N SER A 54 19.96 10.25 -15.86
CA SER A 54 19.72 10.60 -17.26
C SER A 54 20.58 9.79 -18.24
N SER A 55 21.74 9.27 -17.78
CA SER A 55 22.62 8.39 -18.56
C SER A 55 22.26 6.91 -18.48
N GLY A 56 21.39 6.51 -17.53
CA GLY A 56 21.14 5.09 -17.26
C GLY A 56 22.17 4.39 -16.38
N SER A 57 23.21 5.10 -15.90
CA SER A 57 24.29 4.53 -15.05
C SER A 57 23.99 4.55 -13.55
N TYR A 58 22.81 5.03 -13.15
CA TYR A 58 22.37 4.97 -11.76
C TYR A 58 21.99 3.53 -11.35
N PHE A 59 22.64 2.99 -10.33
CA PHE A 59 22.23 1.74 -9.68
C PHE A 59 21.89 2.05 -8.23
N PRO A 60 20.73 1.57 -7.73
CA PRO A 60 20.36 1.78 -6.35
C PRO A 60 21.37 1.08 -5.42
N PRO A 61 21.82 1.74 -4.35
CA PRO A 61 22.59 1.06 -3.31
C PRO A 61 21.71 0.04 -2.58
N PRO A 62 22.33 -0.88 -1.81
CA PRO A 62 21.59 -1.72 -0.87
C PRO A 62 20.71 -0.89 0.07
N VAL A 63 19.57 -1.44 0.46
CA VAL A 63 18.60 -0.78 1.33
C VAL A 63 18.87 -1.22 2.77
N LYS A 64 19.02 -0.27 3.71
CA LYS A 64 19.28 -0.57 5.12
C LYS A 64 18.11 -1.32 5.73
N ALA A 65 18.34 -2.53 6.23
CA ALA A 65 17.34 -3.34 6.92
C ALA A 65 17.28 -2.94 8.40
N VAL A 66 16.12 -2.49 8.85
CA VAL A 66 15.86 -2.15 10.25
C VAL A 66 14.75 -3.02 10.79
N GLU A 67 15.05 -3.75 11.86
CA GLU A 67 14.08 -4.58 12.56
C GLU A 67 13.17 -3.74 13.45
N ILE A 68 11.87 -3.77 13.19
CA ILE A 68 10.86 -3.09 14.01
C ILE A 68 9.99 -4.15 14.69
N PRO A 69 9.88 -4.15 16.03
CA PRO A 69 8.99 -5.05 16.74
C PRO A 69 7.53 -4.85 16.31
N LYS A 70 6.84 -5.94 15.97
CA LYS A 70 5.39 -5.91 15.75
C LYS A 70 4.68 -5.88 17.10
N LYS A 71 3.56 -5.14 17.16
CA LYS A 71 2.72 -5.03 18.36
C LYS A 71 2.15 -6.37 18.87
N ASN A 72 2.05 -7.38 18.00
CA ASN A 72 1.48 -8.70 18.32
C ASN A 72 2.55 -9.80 18.43
N GLY A 73 3.83 -9.44 18.56
CA GLY A 73 4.95 -10.37 18.49
C GLY A 73 5.51 -10.53 17.06
N GLY A 74 6.79 -10.89 16.98
CA GLY A 74 7.55 -10.96 15.73
C GLY A 74 8.17 -9.63 15.29
N VAL A 75 8.91 -9.66 14.19
CA VAL A 75 9.66 -8.52 13.65
C VAL A 75 9.10 -8.11 12.28
N ARG A 76 9.16 -6.82 11.97
CA ARG A 76 8.91 -6.24 10.65
C ARG A 76 10.20 -5.61 10.18
N ILE A 77 10.75 -6.09 9.07
CA ILE A 77 11.92 -5.48 8.46
C ILE A 77 11.45 -4.26 7.66
N LEU A 78 11.96 -3.08 8.01
CA LEU A 78 11.83 -1.85 7.24
C LEU A 78 13.07 -1.69 6.38
N GLY A 79 12.88 -1.41 5.10
CA GLY A 79 13.97 -1.03 4.20
C GLY A 79 14.06 0.48 4.11
N ILE A 80 15.16 1.07 4.59
CA ILE A 80 15.41 2.51 4.51
C ILE A 80 16.41 2.80 3.37
N PRO A 81 15.96 3.32 2.22
CA PRO A 81 16.87 3.71 1.15
C PRO A 81 17.64 4.97 1.53
N THR A 82 18.80 5.17 0.88
CA THR A 82 19.59 6.40 1.03
C THR A 82 18.82 7.64 0.59
N VAL A 83 19.27 8.83 1.02
CA VAL A 83 18.63 10.09 0.61
C VAL A 83 18.60 10.22 -0.92
N ALA A 84 19.73 9.93 -1.57
CA ALA A 84 19.82 9.94 -3.03
C ALA A 84 18.83 8.97 -3.69
N ASP A 85 18.69 7.75 -3.17
CA ASP A 85 17.79 6.74 -3.73
C ASP A 85 16.32 7.11 -3.52
N ARG A 86 15.95 7.67 -2.35
CA ARG A 86 14.60 8.21 -2.14
C ARG A 86 14.27 9.33 -3.13
N ILE A 87 15.22 10.20 -3.46
CA ILE A 87 15.04 11.24 -4.47
C ILE A 87 14.85 10.60 -5.85
N ALA A 88 15.66 9.60 -6.20
CA ALA A 88 15.56 8.88 -7.47
C ALA A 88 14.19 8.19 -7.63
N GLN A 89 13.75 7.48 -6.59
CA GLN A 89 12.43 6.84 -6.54
C GLN A 89 11.30 7.87 -6.65
N MET A 90 11.44 9.02 -5.99
CA MET A 90 10.47 10.11 -6.11
C MET A 90 10.43 10.70 -7.53
N VAL A 91 11.57 10.81 -8.22
CA VAL A 91 11.60 11.23 -9.62
C VAL A 91 10.80 10.24 -10.48
N ALA A 92 11.06 8.94 -10.39
CA ALA A 92 10.31 7.94 -11.16
C ALA A 92 8.82 7.94 -10.80
N LYS A 93 8.48 8.02 -9.51
CA LYS A 93 7.09 8.12 -9.04
C LYS A 93 6.35 9.27 -9.70
N ARG A 94 6.98 10.43 -9.89
CA ARG A 94 6.33 11.61 -10.50
C ARG A 94 5.99 11.46 -11.98
N TYR A 95 6.67 10.56 -12.70
CA TYR A 95 6.29 10.21 -14.06
C TYR A 95 5.29 9.06 -14.09
N PHE A 96 5.46 8.07 -13.21
CA PHE A 96 4.68 6.85 -13.26
C PHE A 96 3.30 6.97 -12.58
N GLU A 97 3.17 7.71 -11.48
CA GLU A 97 1.90 7.87 -10.76
C GLU A 97 0.78 8.46 -11.64
N PRO A 98 1.01 9.50 -12.47
CA PRO A 98 0.00 10.00 -13.42
C PRO A 98 -0.46 8.95 -14.45
N ASP A 99 0.41 8.02 -14.84
CA ASP A 99 0.10 6.98 -15.84
C ASP A 99 -0.81 5.88 -15.27
N VAL A 100 -0.75 5.63 -13.95
CA VAL A 100 -1.50 4.53 -13.30
C VAL A 100 -2.69 4.99 -12.47
N GLU A 101 -2.63 6.18 -11.86
CA GLU A 101 -3.64 6.68 -10.93
C GLU A 101 -5.07 6.72 -11.53
N PRO A 102 -5.27 7.14 -12.81
CA PRO A 102 -6.60 7.12 -13.43
C PRO A 102 -7.23 5.73 -13.54
N TYR A 103 -6.43 4.66 -13.52
CA TYR A 103 -6.91 3.28 -13.66
C TYR A 103 -7.32 2.67 -12.32
N PHE A 104 -6.79 3.17 -11.20
CA PHE A 104 -7.06 2.59 -9.89
C PHE A 104 -8.53 2.73 -9.50
N HIS A 105 -9.10 1.60 -9.04
CA HIS A 105 -10.51 1.50 -8.69
C HIS A 105 -10.89 2.53 -7.62
N LYS A 106 -12.08 3.13 -7.73
CA LYS A 106 -12.54 4.21 -6.83
C LYS A 106 -12.53 3.83 -5.35
N ASP A 107 -12.69 2.54 -5.05
CA ASP A 107 -12.70 2.00 -3.69
C ASP A 107 -11.33 1.48 -3.19
N SER A 108 -10.25 1.83 -3.89
CA SER A 108 -8.88 1.72 -3.37
C SER A 108 -8.44 3.07 -2.82
N TYR A 109 -8.04 3.14 -1.55
CA TYR A 109 -7.78 4.41 -0.85
C TYR A 109 -6.34 4.58 -0.39
N GLY A 110 -5.64 3.48 -0.08
CA GLY A 110 -4.31 3.53 0.53
C GLY A 110 -3.29 4.22 -0.35
N TYR A 111 -2.49 5.13 0.22
CA TYR A 111 -1.36 5.79 -0.45
C TYR A 111 -1.66 6.52 -1.77
N ARG A 112 -2.92 6.91 -1.98
CA ARG A 112 -3.36 7.60 -3.21
C ARG A 112 -3.62 9.09 -2.98
N PRO A 113 -3.35 9.95 -3.98
CA PRO A 113 -3.66 11.37 -3.88
C PRO A 113 -5.16 11.59 -3.69
N LYS A 114 -5.54 12.53 -2.80
CA LYS A 114 -6.94 12.91 -2.53
C LYS A 114 -7.84 11.77 -2.01
N LYS A 115 -7.24 10.72 -1.44
CA LYS A 115 -7.94 9.62 -0.76
C LYS A 115 -7.42 9.53 0.67
N SER A 116 -8.33 9.32 1.62
CA SER A 116 -7.96 9.20 3.04
C SER A 116 -8.51 7.92 3.67
N ALA A 117 -7.91 7.53 4.80
CA ALA A 117 -8.43 6.45 5.64
C ALA A 117 -9.85 6.78 6.16
N ILE A 118 -10.15 8.06 6.40
CA ILE A 118 -11.47 8.51 6.84
C ILE A 118 -12.52 8.31 5.73
N ASP A 119 -12.16 8.57 4.47
CA ASP A 119 -13.05 8.30 3.33
C ASP A 119 -13.40 6.81 3.24
N ALA A 120 -12.40 5.95 3.39
CA ALA A 120 -12.56 4.50 3.42
C ALA A 120 -13.51 4.07 4.56
N VAL A 121 -13.26 4.53 5.79
CA VAL A 121 -14.12 4.26 6.97
C VAL A 121 -15.56 4.75 6.74
N SER A 122 -15.72 5.93 6.14
CA SER A 122 -17.02 6.54 5.83
C SER A 122 -17.83 5.69 4.84
N VAL A 123 -17.18 5.19 3.78
CA VAL A 123 -17.81 4.29 2.79
C VAL A 123 -18.16 2.95 3.41
N THR A 124 -17.23 2.33 4.15
CA THR A 124 -17.44 1.07 4.88
C THR A 124 -18.65 1.17 5.80
N ARG A 125 -18.76 2.25 6.59
CA ARG A 125 -19.91 2.51 7.47
C ARG A 125 -21.24 2.48 6.73
N ARG A 126 -21.35 3.20 5.61
CA ARG A 126 -22.60 3.24 4.82
C ARG A 126 -22.97 1.88 4.26
N ARG A 127 -21.97 1.06 3.89
CA ARG A 127 -22.20 -0.28 3.34
C ARG A 127 -22.55 -1.30 4.41
N CYS A 128 -21.99 -1.21 5.63
CA CYS A 128 -22.43 -2.04 6.76
C CYS A 128 -23.93 -1.87 7.10
N TRP A 129 -24.55 -0.75 6.71
CA TRP A 129 -26.01 -0.57 6.86
C TRP A 129 -26.83 -1.25 5.77
N ARG A 130 -26.23 -1.56 4.63
CA ARG A 130 -26.92 -2.12 3.45
C ARG A 130 -26.64 -3.61 3.24
N TYR A 131 -25.59 -4.12 3.87
CA TYR A 131 -25.11 -5.48 3.72
C TYR A 131 -24.96 -6.12 5.10
N ASP A 132 -25.61 -7.26 5.25
CA ASP A 132 -25.73 -7.97 6.53
C ASP A 132 -24.40 -8.65 6.91
N TRP A 133 -23.54 -8.91 5.93
CA TRP A 133 -22.27 -9.60 6.10
C TRP A 133 -21.12 -8.81 5.48
N LEU A 134 -19.92 -9.01 6.02
CA LEU A 134 -18.69 -8.59 5.39
C LEU A 134 -17.60 -9.64 5.56
N LEU A 135 -16.66 -9.66 4.63
CA LEU A 135 -15.39 -10.34 4.74
C LEU A 135 -14.30 -9.28 4.97
N GLU A 136 -13.73 -9.28 6.16
CA GLU A 136 -12.50 -8.54 6.46
C GLU A 136 -11.33 -9.42 6.04
N PHE A 137 -10.35 -8.85 5.35
CA PHE A 137 -9.15 -9.55 4.92
C PHE A 137 -7.92 -8.66 5.03
N ASP A 138 -6.79 -9.28 5.35
CA ASP A 138 -5.46 -8.68 5.42
C ASP A 138 -4.50 -9.59 4.64
N ILE A 139 -3.47 -9.03 4.02
CA ILE A 139 -2.52 -9.81 3.22
C ILE A 139 -1.25 -10.04 4.03
N LYS A 140 -0.89 -11.31 4.20
CA LYS A 140 0.31 -11.68 4.95
C LYS A 140 1.57 -11.31 4.16
N GLY A 141 2.34 -10.37 4.71
CA GLY A 141 3.65 -9.98 4.16
C GLY A 141 3.56 -9.45 2.72
N LEU A 142 2.58 -8.60 2.40
CA LEU A 142 2.39 -8.08 1.04
C LEU A 142 3.69 -7.54 0.43
N PHE A 143 4.41 -6.70 1.17
CA PHE A 143 5.65 -6.08 0.71
C PHE A 143 6.79 -7.07 0.55
N ASP A 144 6.72 -8.24 1.16
CA ASP A 144 7.75 -9.28 1.06
C ASP A 144 7.44 -10.26 -0.09
N ASN A 145 6.16 -10.49 -0.41
CA ASN A 145 5.71 -11.57 -1.29
C ASN A 145 5.32 -11.14 -2.72
N ILE A 146 5.34 -9.83 -3.06
CA ILE A 146 4.99 -9.37 -4.42
C ILE A 146 5.91 -10.01 -5.48
N SER A 147 5.34 -10.78 -6.41
CA SER A 147 6.08 -11.31 -7.55
C SER A 147 6.60 -10.19 -8.45
N HIS A 148 7.92 -10.12 -8.64
CA HIS A 148 8.56 -9.14 -9.52
C HIS A 148 8.10 -9.30 -10.97
N GLU A 149 7.94 -10.54 -11.44
CA GLU A 149 7.50 -10.82 -12.81
C GLU A 149 6.10 -10.25 -13.06
N LEU A 150 5.14 -10.60 -12.20
CA LEU A 150 3.76 -10.14 -12.32
C LEU A 150 3.65 -8.62 -12.15
N LEU A 151 4.40 -8.04 -11.20
CA LEU A 151 4.45 -6.58 -11.02
C LEU A 151 5.02 -5.89 -12.26
N MET A 152 6.13 -6.39 -12.81
CA MET A 152 6.74 -5.77 -13.99
C MET A 152 5.88 -5.92 -15.25
N ARG A 153 5.08 -6.99 -15.37
CA ARG A 153 4.03 -7.09 -16.39
C ARG A 153 2.98 -6.00 -16.24
N ALA A 154 2.54 -5.69 -15.02
CA ALA A 154 1.62 -4.58 -14.76
C ALA A 154 2.27 -3.22 -15.07
N VAL A 155 3.53 -3.01 -14.68
CA VAL A 155 4.26 -1.76 -14.96
C VAL A 155 4.35 -1.51 -16.47
N ARG A 156 4.79 -2.50 -17.24
CA ARG A 156 4.93 -2.40 -18.71
C ARG A 156 3.61 -2.20 -19.44
N LYS A 157 2.47 -2.55 -18.80
CA LYS A 157 1.14 -2.29 -19.35
C LYS A 157 0.74 -0.81 -19.27
N HIS A 158 1.30 -0.05 -18.33
CA HIS A 158 0.88 1.34 -18.07
C HIS A 158 1.86 2.39 -18.56
N THR A 159 3.10 2.01 -18.88
CA THR A 159 4.09 2.99 -19.37
C THR A 159 5.04 2.31 -20.35
N ASP A 160 5.35 3.01 -21.45
CA ASP A 160 6.43 2.66 -22.37
C ASP A 160 7.74 3.40 -22.04
N ASN A 161 7.74 4.16 -20.94
CA ASN A 161 8.90 4.90 -20.50
C ASN A 161 10.01 3.94 -20.02
N LYS A 162 10.96 3.68 -20.93
CA LYS A 162 12.07 2.73 -20.75
C LYS A 162 12.88 2.97 -19.47
N TRP A 163 13.12 4.23 -19.09
CA TRP A 163 13.94 4.52 -17.92
C TRP A 163 13.17 4.34 -16.60
N VAL A 164 11.86 4.59 -16.61
CA VAL A 164 10.99 4.30 -15.45
C VAL A 164 10.95 2.79 -15.22
N ILE A 165 10.72 2.00 -16.28
CA ILE A 165 10.74 0.53 -16.23
C ILE A 165 12.09 0.03 -15.69
N LEU A 166 13.20 0.55 -16.23
CA LEU A 166 14.55 0.19 -15.82
C LEU A 166 14.79 0.40 -14.33
N TYR A 167 14.44 1.57 -13.79
CA TYR A 167 14.71 1.85 -12.38
C TYR A 167 13.78 1.12 -11.43
N ILE A 168 12.50 0.94 -11.80
CA ILE A 168 11.60 0.07 -11.02
C ILE A 168 12.18 -1.33 -10.92
N GLU A 169 12.64 -1.90 -12.04
CA GLU A 169 13.26 -3.22 -12.03
C GLU A 169 14.51 -3.29 -11.15
N ARG A 170 15.38 -2.28 -11.22
CA ARG A 170 16.58 -2.18 -10.36
C ARG A 170 16.23 -2.06 -8.88
N TRP A 171 15.23 -1.25 -8.51
CA TRP A 171 14.81 -1.11 -7.11
C TRP A 171 14.17 -2.39 -6.54
N LEU A 172 13.46 -3.15 -7.37
CA LEU A 172 12.90 -4.43 -6.94
C LEU A 172 13.98 -5.45 -6.61
N LYS A 173 15.09 -5.45 -7.36
CA LYS A 173 16.25 -6.34 -7.20
C LYS A 173 17.32 -5.83 -6.23
N ALA A 174 17.23 -4.56 -5.79
CA ALA A 174 18.19 -4.00 -4.84
C ALA A 174 18.19 -4.83 -3.54
N PRO A 175 19.36 -5.33 -3.08
CA PRO A 175 19.44 -6.16 -1.90
C PRO A 175 19.17 -5.35 -0.63
N PHE A 176 18.80 -6.05 0.44
CA PHE A 176 18.90 -5.47 1.78
C PHE A 176 20.31 -5.63 2.31
N GLU A 177 20.72 -4.71 3.17
CA GLU A 177 21.95 -4.81 3.94
C GLU A 177 21.63 -4.61 5.42
N THR A 178 22.03 -5.57 6.24
CA THR A 178 21.90 -5.53 7.70
C THR A 178 23.04 -4.72 8.31
N GLU A 179 22.91 -4.35 9.59
CA GLU A 179 23.93 -3.52 10.28
C GLU A 179 25.31 -4.20 10.37
N ASP A 180 25.35 -5.53 10.34
CA ASP A 180 26.58 -6.35 10.28
C ASP A 180 27.19 -6.47 8.86
N GLY A 181 26.63 -5.77 7.86
CA GLY A 181 27.16 -5.73 6.49
C GLY A 181 26.77 -6.94 5.64
N ARG A 182 25.85 -7.78 6.10
CA ARG A 182 25.37 -8.92 5.32
C ARG A 182 24.35 -8.47 4.27
N ALA A 183 24.65 -8.74 3.01
CA ALA A 183 23.70 -8.55 1.91
C ALA A 183 22.67 -9.69 1.89
N ILE A 184 21.40 -9.32 1.79
CA ILE A 184 20.26 -10.23 1.61
C ILE A 184 19.65 -9.97 0.24
N GLU A 185 19.83 -10.91 -0.67
CA GLU A 185 19.26 -10.85 -2.01
C GLU A 185 17.73 -10.96 -1.99
N ARG A 186 17.09 -10.35 -3.00
CA ARG A 186 15.64 -10.26 -3.07
C ARG A 186 15.14 -10.83 -4.39
N SER A 187 14.41 -11.95 -4.30
CA SER A 187 13.71 -12.59 -5.43
C SER A 187 12.24 -12.20 -5.52
N SER A 188 11.69 -11.56 -4.48
CA SER A 188 10.30 -11.10 -4.42
C SER A 188 10.14 -9.89 -3.49
N GLY A 189 8.95 -9.28 -3.53
CA GLY A 189 8.56 -8.14 -2.71
C GLY A 189 9.00 -6.79 -3.26
N THR A 190 8.72 -5.73 -2.53
CA THR A 190 9.25 -4.37 -2.73
C THR A 190 9.67 -3.76 -1.39
N PRO A 191 10.81 -3.04 -1.31
CA PRO A 191 11.35 -2.55 -0.04
C PRO A 191 10.33 -1.70 0.72
N GLN A 192 10.03 -2.10 1.94
CA GLN A 192 9.07 -1.42 2.77
C GLN A 192 9.71 -0.16 3.37
N GLY A 193 9.41 1.01 2.79
CA GLY A 193 10.08 2.28 3.11
C GLY A 193 10.64 2.98 1.87
N GLY A 194 10.65 2.30 0.73
CA GLY A 194 10.81 2.94 -0.57
C GLY A 194 9.65 3.90 -0.87
N VAL A 195 9.99 5.03 -1.50
CA VAL A 195 9.04 6.07 -1.92
C VAL A 195 8.09 5.55 -3.01
N VAL A 196 8.59 4.71 -3.91
CA VAL A 196 7.80 4.16 -5.04
C VAL A 196 7.02 2.91 -4.63
N SER A 197 7.45 2.20 -3.59
CA SER A 197 6.89 0.92 -3.16
C SER A 197 5.38 0.92 -2.92
N PRO A 198 4.76 1.95 -2.28
CA PRO A 198 3.30 1.99 -2.09
C PRO A 198 2.51 2.10 -3.40
N LEU A 199 3.07 2.78 -4.42
CA LEU A 199 2.45 2.87 -5.74
C LEU A 199 2.48 1.50 -6.43
N LEU A 200 3.62 0.81 -6.35
CA LEU A 200 3.81 -0.51 -6.94
C LEU A 200 2.94 -1.58 -6.28
N SER A 201 2.82 -1.57 -4.95
CA SER A 201 1.94 -2.50 -4.24
C SER A 201 0.47 -2.28 -4.59
N ASN A 202 0.03 -1.01 -4.72
CA ASN A 202 -1.31 -0.70 -5.21
C ASN A 202 -1.54 -1.14 -6.64
N LEU A 203 -0.56 -0.96 -7.53
CA LEU A 203 -0.64 -1.44 -8.91
C LEU A 203 -0.76 -2.96 -8.97
N PHE A 204 -0.01 -3.67 -8.15
CA PHE A 204 -0.12 -5.13 -8.04
C PHE A 204 -1.53 -5.55 -7.61
N LEU A 205 -2.03 -4.98 -6.50
CA LEU A 205 -3.35 -5.29 -5.97
C LEU A 205 -4.49 -4.81 -6.84
N HIS A 206 -4.27 -3.80 -7.68
CA HIS A 206 -5.23 -3.40 -8.69
C HIS A 206 -5.57 -4.57 -9.62
N TYR A 207 -4.58 -5.36 -10.03
CA TYR A 207 -4.79 -6.50 -10.91
C TYR A 207 -5.11 -7.80 -10.18
N VAL A 208 -4.48 -8.04 -9.03
CA VAL A 208 -4.73 -9.26 -8.25
C VAL A 208 -6.12 -9.26 -7.66
N PHE A 209 -6.55 -8.11 -7.11
CA PHE A 209 -7.79 -7.98 -6.35
C PHE A 209 -8.81 -7.06 -7.04
N ASP A 210 -8.53 -5.77 -7.24
CA ASP A 210 -9.59 -4.81 -7.61
C ASP A 210 -10.27 -5.15 -8.95
N LYS A 211 -9.47 -5.39 -10.01
CA LYS A 211 -9.99 -5.80 -11.32
C LYS A 211 -10.58 -7.21 -11.33
N TRP A 212 -10.10 -8.08 -10.44
CA TRP A 212 -10.67 -9.42 -10.30
C TRP A 212 -12.05 -9.35 -9.64
N MET A 213 -12.20 -8.57 -8.56
CA MET A 213 -13.48 -8.31 -7.90
C MET A 213 -14.49 -7.66 -8.85
N GLU A 214 -14.07 -6.63 -9.59
CA GLU A 214 -14.92 -5.93 -10.57
C GLU A 214 -15.51 -6.90 -11.62
N ARG A 215 -14.76 -7.92 -12.03
CA ARG A 215 -15.16 -8.87 -13.08
C ARG A 215 -15.94 -10.07 -12.56
N ASN A 216 -15.51 -10.64 -11.43
CA ASN A 216 -16.00 -11.93 -10.94
C ASN A 216 -17.04 -11.79 -9.83
N ARG A 217 -17.04 -10.67 -9.11
CA ARG A 217 -17.91 -10.42 -7.94
C ARG A 217 -18.47 -8.98 -7.96
N PRO A 218 -19.06 -8.51 -9.07
CA PRO A 218 -19.56 -7.13 -9.19
C PRO A 218 -20.65 -6.77 -8.17
N GLN A 219 -21.36 -7.76 -7.63
CA GLN A 219 -22.38 -7.59 -6.60
C GLN A 219 -21.80 -7.31 -5.20
N ASN A 220 -20.52 -7.60 -4.97
CA ASN A 220 -19.83 -7.47 -3.68
C ASN A 220 -18.96 -6.21 -3.66
N PRO A 221 -19.48 -5.05 -3.23
CA PRO A 221 -18.65 -3.86 -3.14
C PRO A 221 -17.61 -4.02 -2.05
N TRP A 222 -16.42 -3.47 -2.26
CA TRP A 222 -15.31 -3.56 -1.32
C TRP A 222 -14.72 -2.18 -1.03
N VAL A 223 -13.96 -2.08 0.06
CA VAL A 223 -13.09 -0.94 0.38
C VAL A 223 -11.72 -1.51 0.70
N ARG A 224 -10.66 -0.98 0.06
CA ARG A 224 -9.28 -1.43 0.28
C ARG A 224 -8.37 -0.27 0.63
N TYR A 225 -7.51 -0.45 1.63
CA TYR A 225 -6.45 0.45 2.00
C TYR A 225 -5.14 -0.33 2.09
N ALA A 226 -4.35 -0.29 1.00
CA ALA A 226 -3.16 -1.12 0.85
C ALA A 226 -3.51 -2.63 0.94
N ASP A 227 -2.97 -3.33 1.94
CA ASP A 227 -3.16 -4.74 2.27
C ASP A 227 -4.40 -5.04 3.13
N ASP A 228 -4.96 -4.03 3.80
CA ASP A 228 -6.17 -4.15 4.62
C ASP A 228 -7.42 -3.85 3.79
N GLY A 229 -8.43 -4.72 3.84
CA GLY A 229 -9.64 -4.57 3.04
C GLY A 229 -10.88 -5.22 3.64
N VAL A 230 -12.04 -4.72 3.19
CA VAL A 230 -13.36 -5.24 3.54
C VAL A 230 -14.20 -5.40 2.28
N ALA A 231 -14.83 -6.57 2.10
CA ALA A 231 -15.79 -6.84 1.03
C ALA A 231 -17.17 -7.12 1.62
N HIS A 232 -18.21 -6.49 1.10
CA HIS A 232 -19.56 -6.58 1.64
C HIS A 232 -20.39 -7.64 0.90
N CYS A 233 -21.12 -8.44 1.68
CA CYS A 233 -21.92 -9.57 1.21
C CYS A 233 -23.34 -9.48 1.79
N ARG A 234 -24.33 -9.94 1.04
CA ARG A 234 -25.73 -10.00 1.50
C ARG A 234 -25.97 -11.20 2.40
N THR A 235 -25.32 -12.32 2.13
CA THR A 235 -25.50 -13.56 2.89
C THR A 235 -24.18 -14.11 3.42
N LYS A 236 -24.26 -14.97 4.44
CA LYS A 236 -23.09 -15.67 4.97
C LYS A 236 -22.43 -16.56 3.92
N VAL A 237 -23.25 -17.31 3.19
CA VAL A 237 -22.83 -18.22 2.12
C VAL A 237 -22.02 -17.47 1.07
N GLU A 238 -22.49 -16.28 0.66
CA GLU A 238 -21.76 -15.44 -0.28
C GLU A 238 -20.39 -15.00 0.26
N ALA A 239 -20.30 -14.67 1.55
CA ALA A 239 -19.03 -14.32 2.19
C ALA A 239 -18.05 -15.51 2.28
N GLU A 240 -18.57 -16.71 2.57
CA GLU A 240 -17.80 -17.96 2.63
C GLU A 240 -17.26 -18.35 1.25
N GLU A 241 -18.10 -18.29 0.21
CA GLU A 241 -17.66 -18.51 -1.17
C GLU A 241 -16.62 -17.48 -1.62
N LEU A 242 -16.84 -16.20 -1.30
CA LEU A 242 -15.90 -15.14 -1.64
C LEU A 242 -14.54 -15.37 -0.98
N LEU A 243 -14.52 -15.80 0.28
CA LEU A 243 -13.28 -16.14 0.99
C LEU A 243 -12.50 -17.23 0.26
N ILE A 244 -13.16 -18.33 -0.12
CA ILE A 244 -12.52 -19.45 -0.84
C ILE A 244 -11.94 -18.96 -2.17
N GLN A 245 -12.70 -18.20 -2.93
CA GLN A 245 -12.23 -17.70 -4.23
C GLN A 245 -11.08 -16.70 -4.10
N LEU A 246 -11.11 -15.82 -3.09
CA LEU A 246 -10.00 -14.91 -2.83
C LEU A 246 -8.75 -15.67 -2.38
N GLN A 247 -8.87 -16.69 -1.51
CA GLN A 247 -7.74 -17.54 -1.14
C GLN A 247 -7.08 -18.18 -2.38
N MET A 248 -7.89 -18.75 -3.28
CA MET A 248 -7.39 -19.32 -4.53
C MET A 248 -6.72 -18.27 -5.43
N ARG A 249 -7.38 -17.11 -5.61
CA ARG A 249 -6.87 -16.02 -6.45
C ARG A 249 -5.55 -15.46 -5.93
N PHE A 250 -5.42 -15.26 -4.63
CA PHE A 250 -4.20 -14.74 -4.01
C PHE A 250 -3.07 -15.74 -4.14
N ARG A 251 -3.34 -17.04 -3.91
CA ARG A 251 -2.36 -18.11 -4.08
C ARG A 251 -1.83 -18.18 -5.51
N GLN A 252 -2.69 -18.05 -6.52
CA GLN A 252 -2.29 -17.98 -7.94
C GLN A 252 -1.35 -16.80 -8.24
N CYS A 253 -1.37 -15.75 -7.42
CA CYS A 253 -0.54 -14.56 -7.58
C CYS A 253 0.65 -14.52 -6.59
N GLY A 254 0.93 -15.61 -5.88
CA GLY A 254 2.01 -15.71 -4.89
C GLY A 254 1.73 -14.98 -3.57
N LEU A 255 0.46 -14.68 -3.27
CA LEU A 255 0.05 -14.04 -2.02
C LEU A 255 -0.75 -14.98 -1.13
N GLU A 256 -0.83 -14.65 0.15
CA GLU A 256 -1.59 -15.39 1.16
C GLU A 256 -2.46 -14.39 1.96
N LEU A 257 -3.73 -14.74 2.18
CA LEU A 257 -4.57 -14.02 3.13
C LEU A 257 -4.12 -14.36 4.55
N HIS A 258 -4.08 -13.37 5.43
CA HIS A 258 -3.66 -13.56 6.80
C HIS A 258 -4.71 -14.39 7.57
N PRO A 259 -4.36 -15.59 8.09
CA PRO A 259 -5.34 -16.50 8.67
C PRO A 259 -6.07 -15.90 9.87
N ASP A 260 -5.35 -15.25 10.79
CA ASP A 260 -5.95 -14.74 12.03
C ASP A 260 -6.68 -13.40 11.89
N LYS A 261 -6.39 -12.64 10.84
CA LYS A 261 -7.00 -11.32 10.59
C LYS A 261 -8.13 -11.39 9.57
N THR A 262 -8.20 -12.46 8.79
CA THR A 262 -9.26 -12.66 7.82
C THR A 262 -10.46 -13.30 8.50
N LYS A 263 -11.63 -12.66 8.44
CA LYS A 263 -12.83 -13.17 9.09
C LYS A 263 -14.11 -12.65 8.45
N ILE A 264 -15.15 -13.45 8.59
CA ILE A 264 -16.51 -13.11 8.18
C ILE A 264 -17.22 -12.51 9.39
N VAL A 265 -17.80 -11.32 9.21
CA VAL A 265 -18.43 -10.55 10.29
C VAL A 265 -19.87 -10.25 9.94
N TYR A 266 -20.76 -10.48 10.91
CA TYR A 266 -22.16 -10.15 10.82
C TYR A 266 -22.41 -8.71 11.30
N CYS A 267 -22.98 -7.88 10.44
CA CYS A 267 -23.33 -6.48 10.70
C CYS A 267 -24.62 -6.39 11.53
N LYS A 268 -24.64 -6.87 12.78
CA LYS A 268 -25.86 -6.87 13.61
C LYS A 268 -26.40 -5.45 13.88
N ASP A 269 -27.69 -5.27 13.66
CA ASP A 269 -28.49 -4.09 14.01
C ASP A 269 -29.87 -4.52 14.54
N ASP A 270 -30.77 -3.57 14.80
CA ASP A 270 -32.10 -3.86 15.35
C ASP A 270 -32.98 -4.70 14.41
N ASP A 271 -32.82 -4.55 13.09
CA ASP A 271 -33.61 -5.26 12.10
C ASP A 271 -33.05 -6.67 11.85
N ARG A 272 -31.74 -6.83 12.04
CA ARG A 272 -30.96 -8.06 11.82
C ARG A 272 -30.83 -8.92 13.08
N ARG A 273 -31.88 -9.67 13.41
CA ARG A 273 -31.98 -10.45 14.67
C ARG A 273 -31.13 -11.72 14.75
N GLY A 274 -30.46 -12.13 13.68
CA GLY A 274 -29.58 -13.30 13.68
C GLY A 274 -28.53 -13.28 14.80
N GLU A 275 -28.19 -14.46 15.31
CA GLU A 275 -27.10 -14.63 16.28
C GLU A 275 -25.88 -15.19 15.58
N ASN A 276 -24.76 -14.46 15.67
CA ASN A 276 -23.50 -14.84 15.07
C ASN A 276 -22.35 -14.52 16.04
N PRO A 277 -21.32 -15.37 16.14
CA PRO A 277 -20.24 -15.17 17.11
C PRO A 277 -19.38 -13.94 16.80
N VAL A 278 -19.22 -13.60 15.51
CA VAL A 278 -18.36 -12.50 15.06
C VAL A 278 -19.22 -11.33 14.60
N GLN A 279 -19.31 -10.30 15.44
CA GLN A 279 -20.11 -9.08 15.19
C GLN A 279 -19.27 -7.79 15.37
N LYS A 280 -17.95 -7.90 15.24
CA LYS A 280 -17.07 -6.73 15.35
C LYS A 280 -15.80 -6.90 14.53
N PHE A 281 -15.31 -5.79 14.00
CA PHE A 281 -13.99 -5.71 13.37
C PHE A 281 -13.32 -4.37 13.61
N ASP A 282 -11.99 -4.35 13.43
CA ASP A 282 -11.18 -3.15 13.50
C ASP A 282 -10.76 -2.79 12.06
N PHE A 283 -11.05 -1.58 11.60
CA PHE A 283 -10.62 -1.13 10.27
C PHE A 283 -10.10 0.30 10.37
N LEU A 284 -8.85 0.51 9.94
CA LEU A 284 -8.17 1.82 9.89
C LEU A 284 -8.27 2.63 11.19
N GLY A 285 -8.11 1.96 12.33
CA GLY A 285 -8.14 2.58 13.66
C GLY A 285 -9.52 2.69 14.30
N TYR A 286 -10.59 2.21 13.64
CA TYR A 286 -11.95 2.23 14.16
C TYR A 286 -12.48 0.82 14.40
N THR A 287 -13.14 0.59 15.53
CA THR A 287 -13.87 -0.65 15.81
C THR A 287 -15.34 -0.49 15.41
N PHE A 288 -15.74 -1.23 14.38
CA PHE A 288 -17.12 -1.39 13.96
C PHE A 288 -17.81 -2.48 14.78
N ARG A 289 -18.98 -2.17 15.34
CA ARG A 289 -19.81 -3.11 16.12
C ARG A 289 -21.24 -2.57 16.28
N PRO A 290 -22.19 -3.36 16.79
CA PRO A 290 -23.51 -2.87 17.18
C PRO A 290 -23.38 -1.83 18.29
N ARG A 291 -23.98 -0.66 18.10
CA ARG A 291 -23.98 0.46 19.06
C ARG A 291 -25.33 1.15 19.05
N ARG A 292 -25.75 1.60 20.24
CA ARG A 292 -26.94 2.45 20.40
C ARG A 292 -26.72 3.78 19.68
N SER A 293 -27.63 4.10 18.77
CA SER A 293 -27.68 5.34 17.98
C SER A 293 -29.02 6.02 18.21
N LYS A 294 -29.09 7.33 17.95
CA LYS A 294 -30.32 8.13 18.04
C LYS A 294 -30.69 8.61 16.64
N ASN A 295 -31.91 8.37 16.19
CA ASN A 295 -32.38 8.87 14.90
C ASN A 295 -32.82 10.35 14.99
N ARG A 296 -33.18 10.94 13.84
CA ARG A 296 -33.63 12.35 13.77
C ARG A 296 -34.88 12.66 14.59
N TYR A 297 -35.68 11.65 14.93
CA TYR A 297 -36.90 11.75 15.73
C TYR A 297 -36.66 11.49 17.22
N GLY A 298 -35.41 11.27 17.61
CA GLY A 298 -35.01 11.01 18.99
C GLY A 298 -35.20 9.58 19.49
N LYS A 299 -35.69 8.66 18.64
CA LYS A 299 -35.78 7.23 18.98
C LYS A 299 -34.40 6.59 18.96
N PHE A 300 -34.12 5.81 20.00
CA PHE A 300 -32.91 4.99 20.08
C PHE A 300 -33.09 3.67 19.34
N PHE A 301 -32.03 3.23 18.67
CA PHE A 301 -31.97 1.97 17.95
C PHE A 301 -30.53 1.43 17.93
N ILE A 302 -30.32 0.14 17.74
CA ILE A 302 -28.99 -0.43 17.52
C ILE A 302 -28.62 -0.28 16.04
N ASN A 303 -27.43 0.24 15.81
CA ASN A 303 -26.85 0.40 14.49
C ASN A 303 -25.42 -0.16 14.46
N PHE A 304 -25.00 -0.72 13.34
CA PHE A 304 -23.64 -1.17 13.14
C PHE A 304 -22.74 0.01 12.74
N THR A 305 -21.90 0.49 13.66
CA THR A 305 -21.19 1.78 13.48
C THR A 305 -19.76 1.77 14.03
N PRO A 306 -18.84 2.55 13.41
CA PRO A 306 -17.48 2.69 13.90
C PRO A 306 -17.44 3.56 15.16
N GLY A 307 -16.47 3.27 16.03
CA GLY A 307 -15.95 4.20 17.03
C GLY A 307 -14.45 4.01 17.15
N VAL A 308 -13.73 5.00 17.70
CA VAL A 308 -12.26 4.91 17.85
C VAL A 308 -11.90 3.59 18.55
N SER A 309 -10.99 2.84 17.93
CA SER A 309 -10.58 1.54 18.48
C SER A 309 -9.82 1.74 19.79
N ARG A 310 -9.93 0.78 20.72
CA ARG A 310 -9.14 0.81 21.96
C ARG A 310 -7.64 0.88 21.68
N LYS A 311 -7.19 0.27 20.57
CA LYS A 311 -5.79 0.31 20.12
C LYS A 311 -5.37 1.72 19.70
N ALA A 312 -6.23 2.44 18.98
CA ALA A 312 -5.97 3.82 18.59
C ALA A 312 -5.99 4.78 19.79
N CYS A 313 -6.93 4.60 20.73
CA CYS A 313 -6.96 5.41 21.96
C CYS A 313 -5.70 5.28 22.82
N LYS A 314 -5.02 4.12 22.80
CA LYS A 314 -3.76 3.91 23.54
C LYS A 314 -2.52 4.49 22.85
N ALA A 315 -2.65 4.92 21.59
CA ALA A 315 -1.56 5.46 20.78
C ALA A 315 -1.68 6.98 20.56
N MET A 316 -2.76 7.59 21.05
CA MET A 316 -2.92 9.04 21.22
C MET A 316 -2.38 9.45 22.57
#